data_AF-A0AAW1B9U9-F1
#
_entry.id   AF-A0AAW1B9U9-F1
#
_cell.length_a   1.000
_cell.length_b   1.000
_cell.length_c   1.000
_cell.angle_alpha   90.00
_cell.angle_beta   90.00
_cell.angle_gamma   90.00
#
_symmetry.space_group_name_H-M   'P 1'
#
loop_
_entity.id
_entity.type
_entity.pdbx_description
1 polymer ?
#
loop_
_entity_poly.entity_id
_entity_poly.type
_entity_poly.pdbx_seq_one_letter_code
_entity_poly.pdbx_strand_id
1 'polypeptide(L)'
;MDPLHLPREEKSVFTAVDLLSPIFQATATGRDGMLKLLAKGVELSNYTSLCLPDDLEERGVSNLPNFYYRDDGMKIWTAIEKFVSGIVDIYYRSDDAVKADPELQAWIHEIFTEAFLSRESSGVPSTLESKAQLSKFLTMVIFNCSARHSAVNSGQFDFAAWMPNTPATLRQPPPTVKGTASLKSILETFPEVNSTCALLSLLSIVSYEPGDLRPLGQYPEKHFTEEMPQKLIFHFQKRLAVISEEIKERNQALPIAYHYLDPSLIQNSVSI
;
A
#
# COMPACT_ATOMS: atom_id res chain seq x y z
N MET A 1 21.67 4.84 46.20
CA MET A 1 21.05 4.24 45.01
C MET A 1 19.57 4.48 45.14
N ASP A 2 19.07 5.43 44.37
CA ASP A 2 17.66 5.79 44.27
C ASP A 2 17.37 5.83 42.77
N PRO A 3 16.64 4.84 42.21
CA PRO A 3 16.33 4.79 40.80
C PRO A 3 14.88 5.25 40.61
N LEU A 4 14.68 6.47 40.11
CA LEU A 4 13.52 6.97 39.33
C LEU A 4 13.41 8.50 39.48
N HIS A 5 14.26 9.21 38.75
CA HIS A 5 14.00 10.60 38.37
C HIS A 5 14.38 10.78 36.91
N LEU A 6 13.43 10.46 36.02
CA LEU A 6 13.43 11.00 34.68
C LEU A 6 12.75 12.37 34.74
N PRO A 7 13.36 13.45 34.23
CA PRO A 7 12.77 14.77 34.29
C PRO A 7 11.54 14.87 33.38
N ARG A 8 10.50 15.51 33.92
CA ARG A 8 9.32 15.99 33.18
C ARG A 8 9.76 17.01 32.13
N GLU A 9 9.82 16.60 30.87
CA GLU A 9 9.52 17.48 29.75
C GLU A 9 8.24 16.97 29.06
N GLU A 10 7.09 17.28 29.65
CA GLU A 10 5.82 17.32 28.91
C GLU A 10 5.84 18.53 27.97
N LYS A 11 6.56 18.40 26.85
CA LYS A 11 6.25 19.19 25.66
C LYS A 11 5.29 18.36 24.83
N SER A 12 4.05 18.82 24.79
CA SER A 12 2.97 18.43 23.88
C SER A 12 3.49 18.00 22.50
N VAL A 13 3.75 16.71 22.34
CA VAL A 13 3.79 16.06 21.03
C VAL A 13 2.36 15.60 20.81
N PHE A 14 1.58 16.37 20.04
CA PHE A 14 0.37 15.83 19.43
C PHE A 14 0.80 14.56 18.69
N THR A 15 0.40 13.40 19.20
CA THR A 15 0.74 12.14 18.53
C THR A 15 -0.17 12.01 17.31
N ALA A 16 0.26 11.32 16.26
CA ALA A 16 -0.61 11.03 15.11
C ALA A 16 -1.95 10.36 15.54
N VAL A 17 -1.95 9.72 16.70
CA VAL A 17 -3.13 9.12 17.36
C VAL A 17 -4.17 10.17 17.76
N ASP A 18 -3.76 11.37 18.17
CA ASP A 18 -4.67 12.44 18.60
C ASP A 18 -5.39 13.09 17.41
N LEU A 19 -4.73 13.16 16.25
CA LEU A 19 -5.32 13.61 14.98
C LEU A 19 -6.41 12.65 14.46
N LEU A 20 -6.31 11.35 14.80
CA LEU A 20 -7.28 10.33 14.41
C LEU A 20 -8.46 10.18 15.38
N SER A 21 -8.49 10.94 16.48
CA SER A 21 -9.52 10.85 17.53
C SER A 21 -10.97 10.91 17.01
N PRO A 22 -11.33 11.81 16.06
CA PRO A 22 -12.68 11.83 15.49
C PRO A 22 -13.05 10.56 14.71
N ILE A 23 -12.05 9.88 14.11
CA ILE A 23 -12.26 8.66 13.31
C ILE A 23 -12.48 7.45 14.22
N PHE A 24 -11.77 7.39 15.34
CA PHE A 24 -12.03 6.35 16.35
C PHE A 24 -13.44 6.46 16.94
N GLN A 25 -14.05 7.65 16.95
CA GLN A 25 -15.44 7.82 17.33
C GLN A 25 -16.43 7.52 16.19
N ALA A 26 -15.98 7.54 14.94
CA ALA A 26 -16.80 7.34 13.74
C ALA A 26 -16.76 5.90 13.19
N THR A 27 -15.88 5.04 13.68
CA THR A 27 -15.66 3.68 13.18
C THR A 27 -16.05 2.63 14.22
N ALA A 28 -16.66 1.52 13.79
CA ALA A 28 -17.11 0.45 14.70
C ALA A 28 -15.96 -0.22 15.47
N THR A 29 -14.76 -0.27 14.88
CA THR A 29 -13.58 -0.83 15.54
C THR A 29 -13.07 0.08 16.65
N GLY A 30 -13.31 1.38 16.55
CA GLY A 30 -12.67 2.39 17.38
C GLY A 30 -11.15 2.24 17.43
N ARG A 31 -10.52 2.83 18.45
CA ARG A 31 -9.07 2.73 18.66
C ARG A 31 -8.63 1.32 19.02
N ASP A 32 -9.29 0.71 20.01
CA ASP A 32 -8.82 -0.58 20.56
C ASP A 32 -9.06 -1.75 19.61
N GLY A 33 -10.17 -1.75 18.88
CA GLY A 33 -10.42 -2.74 17.83
C GLY A 33 -9.44 -2.58 16.67
N MET A 34 -9.13 -1.34 16.28
CA MET A 34 -8.11 -1.07 15.25
C MET A 34 -6.74 -1.61 15.68
N LEU A 35 -6.28 -1.34 16.91
CA LEU A 35 -5.01 -1.85 17.41
C LEU A 35 -4.95 -3.39 17.42
N LYS A 36 -6.05 -4.05 17.78
CA LYS A 36 -6.15 -5.53 17.71
C LYS A 36 -6.10 -6.05 16.28
N LEU A 37 -6.77 -5.38 15.34
CA LEU A 37 -6.73 -5.74 13.93
C LEU A 37 -5.34 -5.53 13.34
N LEU A 38 -4.66 -4.44 13.69
CA LEU A 38 -3.28 -4.17 13.29
C LEU A 38 -2.33 -5.23 13.83
N ALA A 39 -2.40 -5.57 15.12
CA ALA A 39 -1.58 -6.63 15.70
C ALA A 39 -1.78 -7.97 14.99
N LYS A 40 -3.04 -8.36 14.75
CA LYS A 40 -3.36 -9.58 13.99
C LYS A 40 -2.89 -9.50 12.53
N GLY A 41 -2.98 -8.32 11.91
CA GLY A 41 -2.47 -8.07 10.57
C GLY A 41 -0.96 -8.30 10.50
N VAL A 42 -0.20 -7.71 11.43
CA VAL A 42 1.25 -7.89 11.54
C VAL A 42 1.61 -9.36 11.76
N GLU A 43 0.87 -10.10 12.59
CA GLU A 43 1.07 -11.54 12.79
C GLU A 43 0.86 -12.37 11.52
N LEU A 44 -0.10 -11.98 10.67
CA LEU A 44 -0.46 -12.69 9.45
C LEU A 44 0.30 -12.21 8.20
N SER A 45 0.95 -11.05 8.26
CA SER A 45 1.76 -10.51 7.17
C SER A 45 2.83 -11.51 6.75
N ASN A 46 2.92 -11.73 5.44
CA ASN A 46 3.89 -12.64 4.87
C ASN A 46 4.40 -12.12 3.52
N TYR A 47 5.58 -12.57 3.11
CA TYR A 47 6.27 -12.08 1.92
C TYR A 47 5.50 -12.35 0.62
N THR A 48 4.82 -13.50 0.54
CA THR A 48 3.93 -13.89 -0.57
C THR A 48 2.89 -12.81 -0.82
N SER A 49 2.16 -12.41 0.22
CA SER A 49 1.11 -11.38 0.14
C SER A 49 1.65 -9.99 -0.20
N LEU A 50 2.95 -9.73 -0.04
CA LEU A 50 3.60 -8.47 -0.43
C LEU A 50 4.05 -8.48 -1.90
N CYS A 51 4.23 -9.66 -2.49
CA CYS A 51 4.61 -9.83 -3.88
C CYS A 51 3.37 -10.07 -4.75
N LEU A 52 2.98 -9.09 -5.58
CA LEU A 52 1.72 -9.17 -6.33
C LEU A 52 1.54 -10.49 -7.12
N PRO A 53 2.53 -10.99 -7.89
CA PRO A 53 2.38 -12.24 -8.62
C PRO A 53 2.06 -13.43 -7.70
N ASP A 54 2.79 -13.53 -6.58
CA ASP A 54 2.64 -14.64 -5.63
C ASP A 54 1.28 -14.54 -4.90
N ASP A 55 0.86 -13.35 -4.49
CA ASP A 55 -0.45 -13.07 -3.88
C ASP A 55 -1.62 -13.47 -4.80
N LEU A 56 -1.52 -13.17 -6.09
CA LEU A 56 -2.55 -13.52 -7.08
C LEU A 56 -2.66 -15.04 -7.27
N GLU A 57 -1.53 -15.73 -7.29
CA GLU A 57 -1.46 -17.18 -7.38
C GLU A 57 -2.00 -17.85 -6.12
N GLU A 58 -1.56 -17.41 -4.93
CA GLU A 58 -2.01 -17.94 -3.64
C GLU A 58 -3.53 -17.80 -3.47
N ARG A 59 -4.10 -16.68 -3.92
CA ARG A 59 -5.57 -16.46 -3.90
C ARG A 59 -6.32 -17.18 -5.02
N GLY A 60 -5.63 -17.80 -5.98
CA GLY A 60 -6.25 -18.52 -7.10
C GLY A 60 -6.98 -17.62 -8.11
N VAL A 61 -6.54 -16.36 -8.26
CA VAL A 61 -7.23 -15.33 -9.06
C VAL A 61 -6.44 -14.86 -10.28
N SER A 62 -5.32 -15.49 -10.59
CA SER A 62 -4.44 -15.14 -11.73
C SER A 62 -5.15 -15.15 -13.09
N ASN A 63 -6.24 -15.91 -13.24
CA ASN A 63 -6.99 -16.07 -14.50
C ASN A 63 -8.43 -15.53 -14.48
N LEU A 64 -8.85 -14.85 -13.41
CA LEU A 64 -10.20 -14.26 -13.30
C LEU A 64 -10.46 -13.18 -14.38
N PRO A 65 -11.51 -13.25 -15.20
CA PRO A 65 -11.80 -12.19 -16.18
C PRO A 65 -12.19 -10.89 -15.49
N ASN A 66 -11.98 -9.75 -16.16
CA ASN A 66 -12.35 -8.40 -15.71
C ASN A 66 -11.74 -8.00 -14.36
N PHE A 67 -10.56 -8.52 -14.03
CA PHE A 67 -9.86 -8.20 -12.79
C PHE A 67 -8.78 -7.13 -13.04
N TYR A 68 -9.23 -5.88 -13.24
CA TYR A 68 -8.35 -4.80 -13.70
C TYR A 68 -7.21 -4.44 -12.73
N TYR A 69 -7.42 -4.58 -11.41
CA TYR A 69 -6.33 -4.46 -10.42
C TYR A 69 -5.18 -5.44 -10.72
N ARG A 70 -5.50 -6.69 -11.03
CA ARG A 70 -4.49 -7.69 -11.42
C ARG A 70 -3.84 -7.27 -12.72
N ASP A 71 -4.63 -7.00 -13.75
CA ASP A 71 -4.11 -6.79 -15.10
C ASP A 71 -3.16 -5.59 -15.18
N ASP A 72 -3.55 -4.48 -14.55
CA ASP A 72 -2.77 -3.26 -14.53
C ASP A 72 -1.58 -3.42 -13.55
N GLY A 73 -1.83 -3.99 -12.36
CA GLY A 73 -0.82 -4.23 -11.34
C GLY A 73 0.32 -5.13 -11.83
N MET A 74 0.01 -6.19 -12.57
CA MET A 74 1.03 -7.09 -13.12
C MET A 74 1.90 -6.43 -14.18
N LYS A 75 1.33 -5.54 -15.02
CA LYS A 75 2.12 -4.76 -15.99
C LYS A 75 3.09 -3.82 -15.27
N ILE A 76 2.65 -3.19 -14.19
CA ILE A 76 3.48 -2.28 -13.39
C ILE A 76 4.54 -3.04 -12.60
N TRP A 77 4.16 -4.14 -11.94
CA TRP A 77 5.10 -5.03 -11.24
C TRP A 77 6.23 -5.46 -12.19
N THR A 78 5.89 -5.96 -13.38
CA THR A 78 6.86 -6.38 -14.40
C THR A 78 7.76 -5.22 -14.85
N ALA A 79 7.21 -4.01 -14.98
CA ALA A 79 7.98 -2.83 -15.34
C ALA A 79 8.99 -2.43 -14.25
N ILE A 80 8.56 -2.45 -12.98
CA ILE A 80 9.42 -2.19 -11.81
C ILE A 80 10.50 -3.28 -11.72
N GLU A 81 10.12 -4.54 -11.81
CA GLU A 81 11.05 -5.68 -11.73
C GLU A 81 12.14 -5.59 -12.79
N LYS A 82 11.79 -5.26 -14.03
CA LYS A 82 12.75 -5.06 -15.11
C LYS A 82 13.68 -3.88 -14.85
N PHE A 83 13.15 -2.77 -14.36
CA PHE A 83 13.93 -1.59 -13.99
C PHE A 83 14.94 -1.91 -12.87
N VAL A 84 14.44 -2.49 -11.79
CA VAL A 84 15.22 -2.88 -10.61
C VAL A 84 16.29 -3.91 -10.97
N SER A 85 15.93 -4.95 -11.72
CA SER A 85 16.91 -5.98 -12.15
C SER A 85 18.04 -5.37 -12.96
N GLY A 86 17.72 -4.43 -13.87
CA GLY A 86 18.75 -3.69 -14.62
C GLY A 86 19.66 -2.86 -13.72
N ILE A 87 19.13 -2.21 -12.68
CA ILE A 87 19.93 -1.45 -11.70
C ILE A 87 20.83 -2.40 -10.90
N VAL A 88 20.27 -3.50 -10.39
CA VAL A 88 21.02 -4.54 -9.65
C VAL A 88 22.14 -5.12 -10.53
N ASP A 89 21.88 -5.33 -11.82
CA ASP A 89 22.88 -5.84 -12.76
C ASP A 89 24.06 -4.89 -13.00
N ILE A 90 23.85 -3.58 -12.87
CA ILE A 90 24.92 -2.57 -12.99
C ILE A 90 25.86 -2.64 -11.78
N TYR A 91 25.30 -2.70 -10.57
CA TYR A 91 26.08 -2.55 -9.33
C TYR A 91 26.57 -3.89 -8.75
N TYR A 92 25.85 -4.99 -8.96
CA TYR A 92 26.24 -6.33 -8.49
C TYR A 92 26.60 -7.23 -9.66
N ARG A 93 27.89 -7.59 -9.77
CA ARG A 93 28.40 -8.44 -10.85
C ARG A 93 28.07 -9.93 -10.70
N SER A 94 27.78 -10.38 -9.47
CA SER A 94 27.47 -11.77 -9.15
C SER A 94 26.62 -11.85 -7.88
N ASP A 95 26.04 -13.02 -7.62
CA ASP A 95 25.35 -13.32 -6.36
C ASP A 95 26.29 -13.21 -5.16
N ASP A 96 27.57 -13.58 -5.32
CA ASP A 96 28.56 -13.44 -4.24
C ASP A 96 28.82 -11.98 -3.89
N ALA A 97 28.71 -11.05 -4.84
CA ALA A 97 28.80 -9.61 -4.54
C ALA A 97 27.62 -9.13 -3.67
N VAL A 98 26.42 -9.70 -3.86
CA VAL A 98 25.23 -9.40 -3.03
C VAL A 98 25.44 -9.95 -1.61
N LYS A 99 25.91 -11.20 -1.49
CA LYS A 99 26.20 -11.84 -0.19
C LYS A 99 27.28 -11.10 0.60
N ALA A 100 28.29 -10.59 -0.09
CA ALA A 100 29.45 -9.95 0.52
C ALA A 100 29.20 -8.49 0.94
N ASP A 101 28.05 -7.90 0.60
CA ASP A 101 27.72 -6.51 0.94
C ASP A 101 27.18 -6.40 2.38
N PRO A 102 27.99 -5.91 3.34
CA PRO A 102 27.59 -5.89 4.74
C PRO A 102 26.47 -4.88 5.02
N GLU A 103 26.37 -3.81 4.24
CA GLU A 103 25.34 -2.78 4.42
C GLU A 103 23.99 -3.32 3.94
N LEU A 104 23.97 -4.00 2.79
CA LEU A 104 22.77 -4.66 2.29
C LEU A 104 22.28 -5.76 3.24
N GLN A 105 23.19 -6.58 3.77
CA GLN A 105 22.82 -7.64 4.71
C GLN A 105 22.31 -7.06 6.04
N ALA A 106 22.92 -5.99 6.56
CA ALA A 106 22.42 -5.31 7.76
C ALA A 106 21.03 -4.71 7.53
N TRP A 107 20.80 -4.08 6.37
CA TRP A 107 19.52 -3.48 6.02
C TRP A 107 18.38 -4.50 5.97
N ILE A 108 18.55 -5.62 5.27
CA ILE A 108 17.51 -6.66 5.22
C ILE A 108 17.30 -7.32 6.59
N HIS A 109 18.37 -7.50 7.36
CA HIS A 109 18.29 -8.07 8.70
C HIS A 109 17.51 -7.16 9.67
N GLU A 110 17.71 -5.84 9.60
CA GLU A 110 16.95 -4.87 10.38
C GLU A 110 15.47 -4.89 9.99
N ILE A 111 15.14 -4.94 8.69
CA ILE A 111 13.73 -5.07 8.25
C ILE A 111 13.11 -6.35 8.80
N PHE A 112 13.78 -7.49 8.68
CA PHE A 112 13.28 -8.77 9.20
C PHE A 112 13.06 -8.72 10.72
N THR A 113 13.98 -8.11 11.45
CA THR A 113 13.94 -8.04 12.92
C THR A 113 12.86 -7.07 13.40
N GLU A 114 12.86 -5.84 12.89
CA GLU A 114 12.02 -4.77 13.42
C GLU A 114 10.62 -4.75 12.79
N ALA A 115 10.51 -4.96 11.47
CA ALA A 115 9.21 -4.91 10.79
C ALA A 115 8.46 -6.26 10.83
N PHE A 116 9.20 -7.36 10.78
CA PHE A 116 8.63 -8.72 10.79
C PHE A 116 8.84 -9.47 12.12
N LEU A 117 9.39 -8.80 13.14
CA LEU A 117 9.53 -9.32 14.51
C LEU A 117 10.33 -10.63 14.57
N SER A 118 11.34 -10.75 13.71
CA SER A 118 12.16 -11.96 13.54
C SER A 118 11.35 -13.23 13.28
N ARG A 119 10.16 -13.08 12.69
CA ARG A 119 9.24 -14.20 12.50
C ARG A 119 9.55 -14.93 11.19
N GLU A 120 10.18 -16.09 11.29
CA GLU A 120 10.48 -16.95 10.13
C GLU A 120 9.22 -17.33 9.33
N SER A 121 8.08 -17.50 9.99
CA SER A 121 6.81 -17.80 9.33
C SER A 121 6.26 -16.67 8.46
N SER A 122 6.83 -15.45 8.53
CA SER A 122 6.54 -14.40 7.57
C SER A 122 7.08 -14.70 6.16
N GLY A 123 8.08 -15.58 6.04
CA GLY A 123 8.75 -15.88 4.77
C GLY A 123 9.57 -14.73 4.18
N VAL A 124 9.71 -13.61 4.89
CA VAL A 124 10.57 -12.50 4.49
C VAL A 124 12.03 -12.91 4.71
N PRO A 125 12.92 -12.66 3.73
CA PRO A 125 14.32 -12.99 3.90
C PRO A 125 14.95 -12.20 5.05
N SER A 126 15.75 -12.86 5.88
CA SER A 126 16.64 -12.21 6.85
C SER A 126 18.02 -11.90 6.29
N THR A 127 18.32 -12.43 5.09
CA THR A 127 19.54 -12.22 4.30
C THR A 127 19.20 -12.31 2.81
N LEU A 128 20.01 -11.68 1.95
CA LEU A 128 19.85 -11.74 0.50
C LEU A 128 21.05 -12.44 -0.13
N GLU A 129 20.81 -13.58 -0.77
CA GLU A 129 21.88 -14.47 -1.26
C GLU A 129 22.11 -14.39 -2.77
N SER A 130 21.26 -13.67 -3.50
CA SER A 130 21.37 -13.57 -4.96
C SER A 130 20.83 -12.26 -5.50
N LYS A 131 21.25 -11.91 -6.72
CA LYS A 131 20.72 -10.79 -7.47
C LYS A 131 19.22 -10.92 -7.70
N ALA A 132 18.74 -12.13 -7.98
CA ALA A 132 17.32 -12.40 -8.17
C ALA A 132 16.50 -12.12 -6.90
N GLN A 133 16.99 -12.56 -5.73
CA GLN A 133 16.33 -12.26 -4.45
C GLN A 133 16.33 -10.76 -4.15
N LEU A 134 17.46 -10.07 -4.37
CA LEU A 134 17.55 -8.62 -4.19
C LEU A 134 16.57 -7.88 -5.12
N SER A 135 16.53 -8.24 -6.40
CA SER A 135 15.63 -7.63 -7.36
C SER A 135 14.16 -7.85 -7.01
N LYS A 136 13.77 -9.06 -6.59
CA LYS A 136 12.40 -9.34 -6.13
C LYS A 136 12.05 -8.52 -4.90
N PHE A 137 12.95 -8.43 -3.93
CA PHE A 137 12.72 -7.68 -2.69
C PHE A 137 12.57 -6.18 -2.94
N LEU A 138 13.47 -5.58 -3.73
CA LEU A 138 13.37 -4.17 -4.10
C LEU A 138 12.13 -3.87 -4.95
N THR A 139 11.74 -4.79 -5.83
CA THR A 139 10.48 -4.68 -6.60
C THR A 139 9.28 -4.66 -5.67
N MET A 140 9.25 -5.56 -4.68
CA MET A 140 8.21 -5.60 -3.65
C MET A 140 8.14 -4.26 -2.91
N VAL A 141 9.27 -3.72 -2.44
CA VAL A 141 9.31 -2.43 -1.73
C VAL A 141 8.76 -1.30 -2.59
N ILE A 142 9.29 -1.13 -3.81
CA ILE A 142 8.87 -0.04 -4.72
C ILE A 142 7.39 -0.18 -5.07
N PHE A 143 6.91 -1.39 -5.38
CA PHE A 143 5.50 -1.62 -5.72
C PHE A 143 4.57 -1.32 -4.55
N ASN A 144 4.90 -1.75 -3.32
CA ASN A 144 4.07 -1.51 -2.14
C ASN A 144 4.03 -0.02 -1.78
N CYS A 145 5.15 0.69 -1.89
CA CYS A 145 5.25 2.13 -1.63
C CYS A 145 4.60 3.02 -2.70
N SER A 146 4.27 2.49 -3.88
CA SER A 146 3.71 3.26 -4.99
C SER A 146 2.36 2.70 -5.45
N ALA A 147 2.38 1.74 -6.37
CA ALA A 147 1.22 1.20 -7.05
C ALA A 147 0.21 0.57 -6.07
N ARG A 148 0.68 -0.19 -5.07
CA ARG A 148 -0.23 -0.80 -4.11
C ARG A 148 -0.94 0.23 -3.25
N HIS A 149 -0.21 1.21 -2.74
CA HIS A 149 -0.79 2.31 -1.99
C HIS A 149 -1.83 3.06 -2.83
N SER A 150 -1.50 3.44 -4.08
CA SER A 150 -2.44 4.10 -4.97
C SER A 150 -3.72 3.27 -5.21
N ALA A 151 -3.57 1.96 -5.44
CA ALA A 151 -4.71 1.07 -5.69
C ALA A 151 -5.69 0.94 -4.51
N VAL A 152 -5.21 1.07 -3.27
CA VAL A 152 -6.05 0.98 -2.06
C VAL A 152 -6.47 2.33 -1.49
N ASN A 153 -5.78 3.41 -1.87
CA ASN A 153 -6.02 4.76 -1.37
C ASN A 153 -6.91 5.60 -2.29
N SER A 154 -6.59 5.67 -3.59
CA SER A 154 -7.18 6.67 -4.50
C SER A 154 -8.68 6.48 -4.75
N GLY A 155 -9.21 5.28 -4.56
CA GLY A 155 -10.63 4.99 -4.70
C GLY A 155 -11.46 5.18 -3.42
N GLN A 156 -10.84 5.51 -2.28
CA GLN A 156 -11.57 5.53 -1.00
C GLN A 156 -12.81 6.44 -1.05
N PHE A 157 -12.66 7.68 -1.53
CA PHE A 157 -13.80 8.59 -1.65
C PHE A 157 -14.82 8.13 -2.71
N ASP A 158 -14.37 7.64 -3.88
CA ASP A 158 -15.26 7.17 -4.95
C ASP A 158 -16.25 6.11 -4.48
N PHE A 159 -15.79 5.15 -3.65
CA PHE A 159 -16.63 4.08 -3.12
C PHE A 159 -17.34 4.46 -1.82
N ALA A 160 -16.75 5.29 -0.96
CA ALA A 160 -17.31 5.60 0.36
C ALA A 160 -18.23 6.83 0.38
N ALA A 161 -18.15 7.71 -0.62
CA ALA A 161 -19.01 8.90 -0.73
C ALA A 161 -20.50 8.56 -0.65
N TRP A 162 -20.87 7.39 -1.18
CA TRP A 162 -22.18 6.80 -0.94
C TRP A 162 -22.14 5.90 0.29
N MET A 163 -22.41 6.46 1.48
CA MET A 163 -22.33 5.77 2.77
C MET A 163 -22.94 4.37 2.82
N PRO A 164 -24.13 4.08 2.23
CA PRO A 164 -24.67 2.72 2.23
C PRO A 164 -23.77 1.66 1.59
N ASN A 165 -22.84 2.04 0.71
CA ASN A 165 -21.85 1.15 0.12
C ASN A 165 -20.68 0.84 1.07
N THR A 166 -20.26 1.83 1.88
CA THR A 166 -19.11 1.70 2.79
C THR A 166 -19.41 2.33 4.16
N PRO A 167 -20.32 1.76 4.97
CA PRO A 167 -20.61 2.30 6.30
C PRO A 167 -19.45 2.02 7.26
N ALA A 168 -18.87 3.06 7.86
CA ALA A 168 -17.79 2.92 8.85
C ALA A 168 -18.24 2.26 10.17
N THR A 169 -19.54 2.25 10.45
CA THR A 169 -20.12 1.62 11.63
C THR A 169 -21.56 1.17 11.37
N LEU A 170 -22.06 0.22 12.16
CA LEU A 170 -23.47 -0.17 12.20
C LEU A 170 -23.95 -0.08 13.64
N ARG A 171 -25.15 0.48 13.85
CA ARG A 171 -25.73 0.75 15.17
C ARG A 171 -26.60 -0.38 15.73
N GLN A 172 -26.92 -1.38 14.90
CA GLN A 172 -27.71 -2.54 15.28
C GLN A 172 -26.94 -3.83 14.99
N PRO A 173 -27.17 -4.91 15.75
CA PRO A 173 -26.56 -6.20 15.48
C PRO A 173 -27.02 -6.77 14.13
N PRO A 174 -26.25 -7.69 13.52
CA PRO A 174 -26.69 -8.40 12.32
C PRO A 174 -28.04 -9.11 12.55
N PRO A 175 -28.97 -9.05 11.58
CA PRO A 175 -30.27 -9.69 11.72
C PRO A 175 -30.14 -11.22 11.81
N THR A 176 -30.88 -11.83 12.74
CA THR A 176 -30.85 -13.29 12.98
C THR A 176 -32.00 -14.05 12.32
N VAL A 177 -32.99 -13.33 11.76
CA VAL A 177 -34.20 -13.91 11.14
C VAL A 177 -34.44 -13.25 9.78
N LYS A 178 -34.77 -14.03 8.75
CA LYS A 178 -35.09 -13.54 7.41
C LYS A 178 -36.47 -12.87 7.38
N GLY A 179 -36.68 -11.94 6.44
CA GLY A 179 -38.00 -11.32 6.18
C GLY A 179 -38.43 -10.26 7.21
N THR A 180 -37.57 -9.88 8.15
CA THR A 180 -37.85 -8.88 9.20
C THR A 180 -37.30 -7.50 8.88
N ALA A 181 -36.44 -7.39 7.87
CA ALA A 181 -35.85 -6.12 7.45
C ALA A 181 -36.93 -5.19 6.87
N SER A 182 -36.91 -3.93 7.30
CA SER A 182 -37.72 -2.84 6.77
C SER A 182 -36.81 -1.65 6.44
N LEU A 183 -37.31 -0.69 5.65
CA LEU A 183 -36.57 0.56 5.41
C LEU A 183 -36.22 1.25 6.74
N LYS A 184 -37.15 1.25 7.69
CA LYS A 184 -36.94 1.81 9.03
C LYS A 184 -35.77 1.13 9.75
N SER A 185 -35.76 -0.20 9.82
CA SER A 185 -34.68 -0.93 10.52
C SER A 185 -33.32 -0.74 9.84
N ILE A 186 -33.27 -0.59 8.50
CA ILE A 186 -32.04 -0.29 7.77
C ILE A 186 -31.51 1.10 8.17
N LEU A 187 -32.36 2.12 8.17
CA LEU A 187 -31.96 3.48 8.56
C LEU A 187 -31.54 3.57 10.05
N GLU A 188 -32.18 2.79 10.92
CA GLU A 188 -31.79 2.65 12.33
C GLU A 188 -30.44 1.92 12.49
N THR A 189 -30.06 1.07 11.53
CA THR A 189 -28.79 0.33 11.52
C THR A 189 -27.63 1.16 10.96
N PHE A 190 -27.88 2.02 9.97
CA PHE A 190 -26.85 2.87 9.38
C PHE A 190 -26.20 3.83 10.40
N PRO A 191 -24.96 4.29 10.14
CA PRO A 191 -24.30 5.31 10.95
C PRO A 191 -25.16 6.56 11.16
N GLU A 192 -24.86 7.27 12.24
CA GLU A 192 -25.36 8.64 12.41
C GLU A 192 -24.71 9.61 11.41
N VAL A 193 -25.34 10.77 11.25
CA VAL A 193 -24.89 11.80 10.31
C VAL A 193 -23.48 12.28 10.65
N ASN A 194 -23.17 12.50 11.93
CA ASN A 194 -21.84 12.91 12.40
C ASN A 194 -20.75 11.89 12.06
N SER A 195 -20.97 10.59 12.30
CA SER A 195 -20.01 9.53 11.94
C SER A 195 -19.79 9.46 10.43
N THR A 196 -20.87 9.61 9.66
CA THR A 196 -20.80 9.68 8.20
C THR A 196 -19.97 10.88 7.75
N CYS A 197 -20.28 12.08 8.24
CA CYS A 197 -19.55 13.30 7.88
C CYS A 197 -18.07 13.24 8.30
N ALA A 198 -17.76 12.67 9.46
CA ALA A 198 -16.38 12.51 9.93
C ALA A 198 -15.56 11.61 8.99
N LEU A 199 -16.12 10.47 8.58
CA LEU A 199 -15.48 9.58 7.60
C LEU A 199 -15.30 10.29 6.25
N LEU A 200 -16.35 10.90 5.72
CA LEU A 200 -16.28 11.57 4.42
C LEU A 200 -15.28 12.72 4.40
N SER A 201 -15.18 13.47 5.51
CA SER A 201 -14.19 14.53 5.66
C SER A 201 -12.77 13.98 5.57
N LEU A 202 -12.48 12.90 6.32
CA LEU A 202 -11.18 12.23 6.23
C LEU A 202 -10.89 11.74 4.81
N LEU A 203 -11.80 10.95 4.24
CA LEU A 203 -11.59 10.31 2.95
C LEU A 203 -11.44 11.34 1.82
N SER A 204 -12.10 12.49 1.92
CA SER A 204 -11.89 13.60 0.98
C SER A 204 -10.48 14.19 1.06
N ILE A 205 -9.82 14.11 2.22
CA ILE A 205 -8.44 14.61 2.39
C ILE A 205 -7.45 13.56 1.90
N VAL A 206 -7.63 12.29 2.28
CA VAL A 206 -6.64 11.24 1.97
C VAL A 206 -6.73 10.69 0.55
N SER A 207 -7.89 10.80 -0.11
CA SER A 207 -8.06 10.31 -1.49
C SER A 207 -7.50 11.28 -2.54
N TYR A 208 -7.45 12.57 -2.22
CA TYR A 208 -6.97 13.61 -3.15
C TYR A 208 -5.66 14.18 -2.63
N GLU A 209 -4.55 13.64 -3.14
CA GLU A 209 -3.22 14.06 -2.71
C GLU A 209 -2.98 15.55 -3.04
N PRO A 210 -2.85 16.42 -2.03
CA PRO A 210 -2.65 17.84 -2.26
C PRO A 210 -1.18 18.16 -2.52
N GLY A 211 -0.91 19.11 -3.43
CA GLY A 211 0.43 19.65 -3.64
C GLY A 211 1.16 19.09 -4.86
N ASP A 212 2.50 19.11 -4.80
CA ASP A 212 3.37 18.74 -5.91
C ASP A 212 3.42 17.22 -6.09
N LEU A 213 2.62 16.71 -7.00
CA LEU A 213 2.63 15.29 -7.37
C LEU A 213 4.01 14.87 -7.89
N ARG A 214 4.41 13.65 -7.51
CA ARG A 214 5.62 12.95 -7.95
C ARG A 214 5.22 11.60 -8.55
N PRO A 215 4.75 11.57 -9.81
CA PRO A 215 4.31 10.32 -10.45
C PRO A 215 5.43 9.27 -10.48
N LEU A 216 5.04 7.99 -10.48
CA LEU A 216 5.96 6.86 -10.48
C LEU A 216 6.98 6.98 -11.62
N GLY A 217 8.26 6.85 -11.30
CA GLY A 217 9.35 6.97 -12.26
C GLY A 217 9.80 8.40 -12.53
N GLN A 218 9.16 9.42 -11.95
CA GLN A 218 9.60 10.81 -12.04
C GLN A 218 10.55 11.16 -10.88
N TYR A 219 11.84 11.27 -11.17
CA TYR A 219 12.89 11.51 -10.17
C TYR A 219 13.53 12.89 -10.38
N PRO A 220 12.97 13.98 -9.80
CA PRO A 220 13.55 15.31 -9.92
C PRO A 220 14.91 15.41 -9.21
N GLU A 221 15.09 14.65 -8.13
CA GLU A 221 16.36 14.52 -7.43
C GLU A 221 17.27 13.51 -8.14
N LYS A 222 18.42 14.01 -8.62
CA LYS A 222 19.36 13.21 -9.40
C LYS A 222 20.38 12.52 -8.51
N HIS A 223 19.95 11.44 -7.85
CA HIS A 223 20.83 10.56 -7.08
C HIS A 223 21.72 9.72 -8.01
N PHE A 224 21.15 9.15 -9.08
CA PHE A 224 21.93 8.50 -10.13
C PHE A 224 22.47 9.51 -11.15
N THR A 225 23.79 9.69 -11.17
CA THR A 225 24.49 10.59 -12.10
C THR A 225 25.09 9.87 -13.30
N GLU A 226 25.19 8.54 -13.23
CA GLU A 226 25.79 7.68 -14.25
C GLU A 226 24.86 7.44 -15.45
N GLU A 227 25.44 7.21 -16.63
CA GLU A 227 24.70 7.07 -17.89
C GLU A 227 23.78 5.85 -17.92
N MET A 228 24.25 4.69 -17.44
CA MET A 228 23.49 3.44 -17.52
C MET A 228 22.22 3.44 -16.65
N PRO A 229 22.27 3.84 -15.36
CA PRO A 229 21.06 4.03 -14.57
C PRO A 229 20.08 5.06 -15.18
N GLN A 230 20.59 6.17 -15.73
CA GLN A 230 19.74 7.18 -16.39
C GLN A 230 19.01 6.62 -17.62
N LYS A 231 19.68 5.78 -18.42
CA LYS A 231 19.03 5.05 -19.53
C LYS A 231 17.94 4.10 -19.02
N LEU A 232 18.18 3.38 -17.93
CA LEU A 232 17.17 2.48 -17.34
C LEU A 232 15.97 3.26 -16.82
N ILE A 233 16.18 4.41 -16.16
CA ILE A 233 15.10 5.32 -15.74
C ILE A 233 14.27 5.76 -16.95
N PHE A 234 14.93 6.19 -18.04
CA PHE A 234 14.24 6.59 -19.26
C PHE A 234 13.40 5.46 -19.88
N HIS A 235 13.94 4.24 -19.92
CA HIS A 235 13.19 3.07 -20.41
C HIS A 235 12.02 2.70 -19.50
N PHE A 236 12.18 2.81 -18.19
CA PHE A 236 11.13 2.59 -17.21
C PHE A 236 9.99 3.61 -17.39
N GLN A 237 10.32 4.90 -17.48
CA GLN A 237 9.35 5.97 -17.77
C GLN A 237 8.59 5.74 -19.07
N LYS A 238 9.28 5.34 -20.15
CA LYS A 238 8.63 4.99 -21.41
C LYS A 238 7.67 3.81 -21.27
N ARG A 239 8.06 2.77 -20.51
CA ARG A 239 7.17 1.62 -20.30
C ARG A 239 5.93 2.01 -19.49
N LEU A 240 6.09 2.85 -18.46
CA LEU A 240 4.95 3.38 -17.69
C LEU A 240 4.01 4.21 -18.55
N ALA A 241 4.54 5.04 -19.45
CA ALA A 241 3.71 5.82 -20.39
C ALA A 241 2.88 4.90 -21.31
N VAL A 242 3.48 3.82 -21.83
CA VAL A 242 2.75 2.83 -22.64
C VAL A 242 1.65 2.14 -21.82
N ILE A 243 1.92 1.76 -20.57
CA ILE A 243 0.92 1.15 -19.67
C ILE A 243 -0.24 2.15 -19.42
N SER A 244 0.06 3.43 -19.20
CA SER A 244 -0.95 4.48 -19.03
C SER A 244 -1.89 4.57 -20.23
N GLU A 245 -1.36 4.58 -21.45
CA GLU A 245 -2.18 4.63 -22.66
C GLU A 245 -3.02 3.35 -22.84
N GLU A 246 -2.45 2.16 -22.60
CA GLU A 246 -3.20 0.90 -22.62
C GLU A 246 -4.39 0.92 -21.62
N ILE A 247 -4.19 1.48 -20.42
CA ILE A 247 -5.24 1.61 -19.39
C ILE A 247 -6.32 2.60 -19.83
N LYS A 248 -5.93 3.75 -20.39
CA LYS A 248 -6.88 4.76 -20.88
C LYS A 248 -7.73 4.22 -22.03
N GLU A 249 -7.12 3.54 -23.00
CA GLU A 249 -7.83 2.89 -24.10
C GLU A 249 -8.82 1.84 -23.59
N ARG A 250 -8.38 0.95 -22.68
CA ARG A 250 -9.24 -0.06 -22.03
C ARG A 250 -10.42 0.60 -21.33
N ASN A 251 -10.17 1.67 -20.58
CA ASN A 251 -11.18 2.36 -19.78
C ASN A 251 -12.26 3.06 -20.61
N GLN A 252 -11.97 3.48 -21.85
CA GLN A 252 -12.99 4.07 -22.74
C GLN A 252 -14.13 3.09 -23.08
N ALA A 253 -13.86 1.79 -23.03
CA ALA A 253 -14.83 0.75 -23.32
C ALA A 253 -15.59 0.24 -22.06
N LEU A 254 -15.24 0.73 -20.86
CA LEU A 254 -15.84 0.27 -19.61
C LEU A 254 -16.99 1.18 -19.15
N PRO A 255 -18.08 0.61 -18.60
CA PRO A 255 -19.12 1.41 -17.96
C PRO A 255 -18.62 2.13 -16.70
N ILE A 256 -17.66 1.51 -15.99
CA ILE A 256 -16.95 2.09 -14.84
C ILE A 256 -15.46 1.88 -15.09
N ALA A 257 -14.74 2.98 -15.31
CA ALA A 257 -13.30 2.94 -15.55
C ALA A 257 -12.54 2.55 -14.27
N TYR A 258 -11.49 1.73 -14.42
CA TYR A 258 -10.54 1.44 -13.36
C TYR A 258 -9.24 2.20 -13.64
N HIS A 259 -8.99 3.27 -12.88
CA HIS A 259 -7.90 4.23 -13.13
C HIS A 259 -6.89 4.33 -11.99
N TYR A 260 -7.11 3.64 -10.86
CA TYR A 260 -6.27 3.73 -9.65
C TYR A 260 -4.84 3.19 -9.83
N LEU A 261 -4.58 2.51 -10.95
CA LEU A 261 -3.25 2.04 -11.34
C LEU A 261 -2.79 2.67 -12.66
N ASP A 262 -3.38 3.77 -13.12
CA ASP A 262 -2.78 4.56 -14.20
C ASP A 262 -1.44 5.14 -13.70
N PRO A 263 -0.29 4.83 -14.34
CA PRO A 263 1.02 5.34 -13.90
C PRO A 263 1.13 6.87 -13.80
N SER A 264 0.27 7.62 -14.50
CA SER A 264 0.22 9.08 -14.36
C SER A 264 -0.39 9.56 -13.04
N LEU A 265 -1.11 8.69 -12.33
CA LEU A 265 -1.79 8.97 -11.06
C LEU A 265 -1.08 8.32 -9.86
N ILE A 266 -0.29 7.27 -10.08
CA ILE A 266 0.49 6.60 -9.04
C ILE A 266 1.66 7.49 -8.62
N GLN A 267 1.80 7.75 -7.32
CA GLN A 267 2.97 8.45 -6.78
C GLN A 267 4.16 7.53 -6.51
N ASN A 268 5.37 8.09 -6.43
CA ASN A 268 6.59 7.36 -6.08
C ASN A 268 6.59 6.80 -4.64
N SER A 269 5.79 7.37 -3.73
CA SER A 269 5.82 7.06 -2.30
C SER A 269 4.43 7.14 -1.65
N VAL A 270 4.34 6.66 -0.41
CA VAL A 270 3.21 6.92 0.49
C VAL A 270 3.43 8.29 1.13
N SER A 271 2.68 9.29 0.70
CA SER A 271 2.83 10.71 1.11
C SER A 271 1.55 11.35 1.64
N ILE A 272 0.48 10.56 1.79
CA ILE A 272 -0.82 10.98 2.35
C ILE A 272 -1.36 9.90 3.28
#